data_AF-A0A0C3P8Y0-F1
#
_entry.id   AF-A0A0C3P8Y0-F1
#
_cell.length_a   1.000
_cell.length_b   1.000
_cell.length_c   1.000
_cell.angle_alpha   90.00
_cell.angle_beta   90.00
_cell.angle_gamma   90.00
#
_symmetry.space_group_name_H-M   'P 1'
#
loop_
_entity.id
_entity.type
_entity.pdbx_description
1 polymer ?
#
loop_
_entity_poly.entity_id
_entity_poly.type
_entity_poly.pdbx_seq_one_letter_code
_entity_poly.pdbx_strand_id
1 'polypeptide(L)'
;ILDHTMDLISLVNIACSQIMSTQRANAYCSYIAHYVGNLKQVHPTFNFHPNHHAAFHIYDYLILFGPVHSWWTFPFKCLISVLQHLPTNHKSG
;
A
#
# COMPACT_ATOMS: atom_id res chain seq x y z
N ILE A 1 -11.06 -12.21 -14.85
CA ILE A 1 -9.87 -11.34 -15.01
C ILE A 1 -10.26 -9.88 -14.90
N LEU A 2 -11.20 -9.38 -15.71
CA LEU A 2 -11.67 -7.99 -15.65
C LEU A 2 -12.12 -7.57 -14.24
N ASP A 3 -13.03 -8.32 -13.62
CA ASP A 3 -13.54 -7.99 -12.28
C ASP A 3 -12.43 -7.94 -11.23
N HIS A 4 -11.54 -8.94 -11.24
CA HIS A 4 -10.37 -9.00 -10.36
C HIS A 4 -9.43 -7.78 -10.55
N THR A 5 -9.23 -7.33 -11.79
CA THR A 5 -8.46 -6.10 -12.03
C THR A 5 -9.21 -4.83 -11.60
N MET A 6 -10.54 -4.82 -11.73
CA MET A 6 -11.38 -3.70 -11.28
C MET A 6 -11.40 -3.57 -9.76
N ASP A 7 -11.36 -4.67 -9.02
CA ASP A 7 -11.22 -4.66 -7.56
C ASP A 7 -9.91 -3.98 -7.14
N LEU A 8 -8.81 -4.34 -7.80
CA LEU A 8 -7.50 -3.75 -7.53
C LEU A 8 -7.47 -2.25 -7.85
N ILE A 9 -8.03 -1.83 -8.98
CA ILE A 9 -8.10 -0.41 -9.35
C ILE A 9 -8.98 0.37 -8.36
N SER A 10 -10.12 -0.20 -7.97
CA SER A 10 -11.05 0.43 -7.01
C SER A 10 -10.42 0.60 -5.63
N LEU A 11 -9.70 -0.43 -5.18
CA LEU A 11 -8.90 -0.41 -3.96
C LEU A 11 -7.87 0.73 -3.96
N VAL A 12 -7.09 0.84 -5.04
CA VAL A 12 -6.04 1.86 -5.19
C VAL A 12 -6.63 3.26 -5.23
N ASN A 13 -7.74 3.45 -5.97
CA ASN A 13 -8.44 4.74 -6.03
C ASN A 13 -8.93 5.20 -4.66
N ILE A 14 -9.41 4.29 -3.82
CA ILE A 14 -9.82 4.62 -2.44
C ILE A 14 -8.60 4.99 -1.59
N ALA A 15 -7.53 4.19 -1.63
CA ALA A 15 -6.32 4.45 -0.86
C ALA A 15 -5.65 5.78 -1.23
N CYS A 16 -5.72 6.18 -2.51
CA CYS A 16 -5.17 7.45 -3.01
C CYS A 16 -6.17 8.62 -2.97
N SER A 17 -7.36 8.44 -2.43
CA SER A 17 -8.36 9.51 -2.36
C SER A 17 -7.93 10.60 -1.36
N GLN A 18 -8.24 11.87 -1.63
CA GLN A 18 -7.94 12.97 -0.68
C GLN A 18 -8.80 12.98 0.57
N ILE A 19 -9.94 12.28 0.56
CA ILE A 19 -10.90 12.28 1.66
C ILE A 19 -11.20 10.83 2.05
N MET A 20 -11.09 10.54 3.34
CA MET A 20 -11.42 9.23 3.89
C MET A 20 -12.70 9.31 4.71
N SER A 21 -13.54 8.28 4.55
CA SER A 21 -14.70 8.03 5.39
C SER A 21 -14.72 6.57 5.77
N THR A 22 -15.42 6.23 6.86
CA THR A 22 -15.61 4.85 7.29
C THR A 22 -16.24 3.98 6.20
N GLN A 23 -17.18 4.53 5.42
CA GLN A 23 -17.76 3.84 4.27
C GLN A 23 -16.71 3.49 3.20
N ARG A 24 -15.80 4.42 2.89
CA ARG A 24 -14.71 4.19 1.92
C ARG A 24 -13.70 3.17 2.44
N ALA A 25 -13.33 3.26 3.72
CA ALA A 25 -12.46 2.27 4.35
C ALA A 25 -13.09 0.87 4.34
N ASN A 26 -14.39 0.75 4.64
CA ASN A 26 -15.10 -0.53 4.55
C ASN A 26 -15.13 -1.06 3.11
N ALA A 27 -15.38 -0.20 2.12
CA ALA A 27 -15.31 -0.58 0.72
C ALA A 27 -13.91 -1.06 0.31
N TYR A 28 -12.85 -0.39 0.77
CA TYR A 28 -11.46 -0.83 0.60
C TYR A 28 -11.28 -2.25 1.14
N CYS A 29 -11.74 -2.52 2.38
CA CYS A 29 -11.65 -3.83 3.01
C CYS A 29 -12.37 -4.92 2.20
N SER A 30 -13.55 -4.60 1.65
CA SER A 30 -14.28 -5.51 0.76
C SER A 30 -13.53 -5.80 -0.54
N TYR A 31 -12.95 -4.78 -1.19
CA TYR A 31 -12.21 -4.95 -2.44
C TYR A 31 -10.92 -5.76 -2.24
N ILE A 32 -10.14 -5.52 -1.17
CA ILE A 32 -8.91 -6.30 -0.92
C ILE A 32 -9.24 -7.76 -0.60
N ALA A 33 -10.31 -8.02 0.16
CA ALA A 33 -10.74 -9.38 0.46
C ALA A 33 -11.17 -10.13 -0.81
N HIS A 34 -11.94 -9.49 -1.68
CA HIS A 34 -12.37 -10.09 -2.95
C HIS A 34 -11.21 -10.31 -3.91
N TYR A 35 -10.31 -9.33 -4.06
CA TYR A 35 -9.10 -9.43 -4.87
C TYR A 35 -8.19 -10.58 -4.40
N VAL A 36 -7.79 -10.59 -3.12
CA VAL A 36 -6.87 -11.61 -2.60
C VAL A 36 -7.53 -13.00 -2.56
N GLY A 37 -8.83 -13.07 -2.25
CA GLY A 37 -9.58 -14.33 -2.24
C GLY A 37 -9.66 -15.00 -3.61
N ASN A 38 -9.83 -14.22 -4.68
CA ASN A 38 -9.93 -14.73 -6.04
C ASN A 38 -8.57 -14.91 -6.74
N LEU A 39 -7.47 -14.46 -6.12
CA LEU A 39 -6.15 -14.40 -6.74
C LEU A 39 -5.65 -15.76 -7.22
N LYS A 40 -5.79 -16.81 -6.42
CA LYS A 40 -5.40 -18.19 -6.81
C LYS A 40 -6.31 -18.80 -7.86
N GLN A 41 -7.57 -18.38 -7.92
CA GLN A 41 -8.51 -18.86 -8.94
C GLN A 41 -8.20 -18.25 -10.30
N VAL A 42 -7.85 -16.96 -10.33
CA VAL A 42 -7.53 -16.23 -11.56
C VAL A 42 -6.08 -16.45 -12.00
N HIS A 43 -5.16 -16.61 -11.06
CA HIS A 43 -3.73 -16.82 -11.29
C HIS A 43 -3.21 -18.04 -10.50
N PRO A 44 -3.40 -19.27 -11.01
CA PRO A 44 -3.11 -20.51 -10.27
C PRO A 44 -1.64 -20.69 -9.89
N THR A 45 -0.73 -20.13 -10.69
CA THR A 45 0.72 -20.20 -10.46
C THR A 45 1.23 -19.10 -9.53
N PHE A 46 0.36 -18.22 -9.07
CA PHE A 46 0.75 -17.08 -8.25
C PHE A 46 1.00 -17.49 -6.80
N ASN A 47 2.15 -17.06 -6.26
CA ASN A 47 2.51 -17.24 -4.86
C ASN A 47 2.14 -15.98 -4.07
N PHE A 48 1.55 -16.14 -2.88
CA PHE A 48 1.26 -14.98 -2.04
C PHE A 48 2.56 -14.34 -1.52
N HIS A 49 2.63 -13.02 -1.62
CA HIS A 49 3.72 -12.23 -1.06
C HIS A 49 3.25 -11.51 0.22
N PRO A 50 4.17 -11.20 1.16
CA PRO A 50 3.85 -10.41 2.36
C PRO A 50 3.15 -9.08 2.04
N ASN A 51 3.40 -8.50 0.86
CA ASN A 51 2.74 -7.29 0.39
C ASN A 51 1.21 -7.40 0.37
N HIS A 52 0.67 -8.59 0.11
CA HIS A 52 -0.78 -8.81 0.05
C HIS A 52 -1.38 -8.78 1.45
N HIS A 53 -0.67 -9.33 2.42
CA HIS A 53 -1.01 -9.20 3.84
C HIS A 53 -0.88 -7.75 4.32
N ALA A 54 0.21 -7.07 3.96
CA ALA A 54 0.41 -5.66 4.29
C ALA A 54 -0.70 -4.75 3.70
N ALA A 55 -1.24 -5.11 2.52
CA ALA A 55 -2.36 -4.39 1.93
C ALA A 55 -3.65 -4.47 2.78
N PHE A 56 -3.89 -5.54 3.53
CA PHE A 56 -5.02 -5.56 4.48
C PHE A 56 -4.86 -4.53 5.59
N HIS A 57 -3.63 -4.31 6.07
CA HIS A 57 -3.36 -3.31 7.11
C HIS A 57 -3.55 -1.87 6.64
N ILE A 58 -3.59 -1.61 5.32
CA ILE A 58 -3.93 -0.27 4.81
C ILE A 58 -5.29 0.17 5.33
N TYR A 59 -6.26 -0.74 5.48
CA TYR A 59 -7.55 -0.42 6.11
C TYR A 59 -7.39 0.23 7.50
N ASP A 60 -6.56 -0.37 8.36
CA ASP A 60 -6.30 0.14 9.71
C ASP A 60 -5.71 1.56 9.64
N TYR A 61 -4.78 1.78 8.72
CA TYR A 61 -4.18 3.10 8.50
C TYR A 61 -5.16 4.13 7.94
N LEU A 62 -6.08 3.74 7.05
CA LEU A 62 -7.12 4.65 6.53
C LEU A 62 -8.08 5.11 7.63
N ILE A 63 -8.39 4.24 8.60
CA ILE A 63 -9.23 4.59 9.75
C ILE A 63 -8.47 5.49 10.74
N LEU A 64 -7.21 5.16 11.05
CA LEU A 64 -6.44 5.85 12.07
C LEU A 64 -5.90 7.22 11.62
N PHE A 65 -5.45 7.31 10.37
CA PHE A 65 -4.70 8.47 9.86
C PHE A 65 -5.38 9.15 8.66
N GLY A 66 -6.49 8.59 8.16
CA GLY A 66 -7.11 9.04 6.93
C GLY A 66 -6.30 8.62 5.70
N PRO A 67 -6.46 9.31 4.55
CA PRO A 67 -5.74 8.96 3.34
C PRO A 67 -4.29 9.42 3.39
N VAL A 68 -3.40 8.48 3.70
CA VAL A 68 -1.98 8.75 3.91
C VAL A 68 -1.24 8.80 2.58
N HIS A 69 -1.30 9.96 1.90
CA HIS A 69 -0.46 10.25 0.72
C HIS A 69 1.04 10.17 1.06
N SER A 70 1.38 10.31 2.34
CA SER A 70 2.74 10.40 2.87
C SER A 70 3.40 9.05 3.18
N TRP A 71 2.73 7.91 2.99
CA TRP A 71 3.35 6.59 3.22
C TRP A 71 4.33 6.19 2.10
N TRP A 72 4.46 7.01 1.07
CA TRP A 72 5.41 6.73 0.01
C TRP A 72 6.84 6.81 0.55
N THR A 73 7.58 5.70 0.40
CA THR A 73 9.00 5.62 0.81
C THR A 73 9.94 6.52 0.01
N PHE A 74 9.45 7.15 -1.07
CA PHE A 74 10.26 7.95 -1.99
C PHE A 74 11.00 9.13 -1.32
N PRO A 75 10.35 10.02 -0.54
CA PRO A 75 11.06 11.06 0.21
C PRO A 75 12.19 10.49 1.09
N PHE A 76 11.98 9.35 1.75
CA PHE A 76 13.01 8.71 2.57
C PHE A 76 14.14 8.14 1.71
N LYS A 77 13.85 7.56 0.54
CA LYS A 77 14.88 7.12 -0.41
C LYS A 77 15.72 8.29 -0.92
N CYS A 78 15.09 9.42 -1.25
CA CYS A 78 15.81 10.65 -1.61
C CYS A 78 16.70 11.13 -0.45
N LEU A 79 16.18 11.12 0.78
CA LEU A 79 16.96 11.50 1.97
C LEU A 79 18.17 10.57 2.20
N ILE A 80 17.98 9.25 2.11
CA ILE A 80 19.07 8.27 2.22
C ILE A 80 20.14 8.54 1.15
N SER A 81 19.72 8.81 -0.08
CA SER A 81 20.66 9.17 -1.15
C SER A 81 21.46 10.42 -0.81
N VAL A 82 20.82 11.49 -0.31
CA VAL A 82 21.54 12.69 0.15
C VAL A 82 22.52 12.36 1.28
N LEU A 83 22.08 11.60 2.29
CA LEU A 83 22.91 11.20 3.43
C LEU A 83 24.13 10.39 3.01
N GLN A 84 24.01 9.51 2.02
CA GLN A 84 25.12 8.72 1.47
C GLN A 84 26.19 9.58 0.78
N HIS A 85 25.84 10.77 0.27
CA HIS A 85 26.77 11.68 -0.41
C HIS A 85 27.38 12.73 0.54
N LEU A 86 26.92 12.82 1.79
CA LEU A 86 27.52 13.72 2.76
C LEU A 86 28.91 13.20 3.16
N PRO A 87 29.97 14.04 3.11
CA PRO A 87 31.29 13.64 3.54
C PRO A 87 31.30 13.44 5.06
N THR A 88 31.09 12.22 5.52
CA THR A 88 31.33 11.87 6.91
C THR A 88 32.84 11.85 7.12
N ASN A 89 33.40 12.84 7.84
CA ASN A 89 34.75 12.70 8.38
C ASN A 89 34.75 11.42 9.21
N HIS A 90 35.43 10.36 8.76
CA HIS A 90 35.60 9.08 9.45
C HIS A 90 36.36 9.27 10.78
N LYS A 91 35.80 10.01 11.71
CA LYS A 91 36.25 10.08 13.09
C LYS A 91 35.36 9.14 13.88
N SER A 92 35.89 7.97 14.20
CA SER A 92 35.39 7.14 15.29
C SER A 92 35.46 7.99 16.56
N GLY A 93 34.32 8.13 17.24
CA GLY A 93 34.27 8.72 18.59
C GLY A 93 34.94 7.83 19.61
#